data_AF-A0A1V9QSZ0-F1
#
_entry.id   AF-A0A1V9QSZ0-F1
#
_cell.length_a   1.000
_cell.length_b   1.000
_cell.length_c   1.000
_cell.angle_alpha   90.00
_cell.angle_beta   90.00
_cell.angle_gamma   90.00
#
_symmetry.space_group_name_H-M   'P 1'
#
loop_
_entity.id
_entity.type
_entity.pdbx_description
1 polymer ?
#
loop_
_entity_poly.entity_id
_entity_poly.type
_entity_poly.pdbx_seq_one_letter_code
_entity_poly.pdbx_strand_id
1 'polypeptide(L)'
;MKPMYISINSEKTGANLKSLFKNNGYSVRDIQSVMGFENPQSIYKWLSGRSLPSLDNLVILSKILHTTIEDILVVDGDVVFLFHLTWTIHLNR
;
A
#
# COMPACT_ATOMS: atom_id res chain seq x y z
N MET A 1 0.53 -4.33 -28.99
CA MET A 1 0.45 -3.24 -27.99
C MET A 1 1.78 -3.18 -27.25
N LYS A 2 2.31 -2.00 -26.90
CA LYS A 2 3.53 -1.91 -26.06
C LYS A 2 3.16 -2.33 -24.62
N PRO A 3 4.00 -3.09 -23.91
CA PRO A 3 3.74 -3.45 -22.53
C PRO A 3 3.76 -2.18 -21.65
N MET A 4 2.81 -2.08 -20.72
CA MET A 4 2.85 -1.05 -19.69
C MET A 4 3.88 -1.48 -18.65
N TYR A 5 4.91 -0.66 -18.43
CA TYR A 5 5.90 -0.89 -17.39
C TYR A 5 5.44 -0.21 -16.10
N ILE A 6 5.35 -0.99 -15.04
CA ILE A 6 4.91 -0.53 -13.71
C ILE A 6 6.03 -0.85 -12.74
N SER A 7 6.44 0.14 -11.95
CA SER A 7 7.38 -0.06 -10.85
C SER A 7 6.71 0.33 -9.54
N ILE A 8 6.81 -0.51 -8.50
CA ILE A 8 6.34 -0.16 -7.16
C ILE A 8 7.51 0.44 -6.39
N ASN A 9 7.28 1.61 -5.79
CA ASN A 9 8.24 2.26 -4.92
C ASN A 9 8.10 1.72 -3.49
N SER A 10 8.97 0.79 -3.11
CA SER A 10 8.92 0.15 -1.78
C SER A 10 9.11 1.14 -0.62
N GLU A 11 9.96 2.16 -0.78
CA GLU A 11 10.21 3.15 0.27
C GLU A 11 9.00 4.05 0.49
N LYS A 12 8.44 4.63 -0.58
CA LYS A 12 7.21 5.43 -0.49
C LYS A 12 6.02 4.59 -0.01
N THR A 13 5.92 3.33 -0.42
CA THR A 13 4.91 2.38 0.08
C THR A 13 5.05 2.15 1.58
N GLY A 14 6.27 1.95 2.09
CA GLY A 14 6.55 1.83 3.51
C GLY A 14 6.16 3.07 4.31
N ALA A 15 6.45 4.26 3.79
CA ALA A 15 6.05 5.54 4.38
C ALA A 15 4.52 5.73 4.38
N ASN A 16 3.85 5.31 3.31
CA ASN A 16 2.39 5.31 3.22
C ASN A 16 1.76 4.37 4.26
N LEU A 17 2.26 3.13 4.37
CA LEU A 17 1.82 2.19 5.41
C LEU A 17 1.99 2.76 6.82
N LYS A 18 3.12 3.43 7.11
CA LYS A 18 3.33 4.08 8.40
C LYS A 18 2.26 5.14 8.69
N SER A 19 1.88 5.90 7.68
CA SER A 19 0.81 6.91 7.79
C SER A 19 -0.57 6.27 7.96
N LEU A 20 -0.87 5.22 7.18
CA LEU A 20 -2.13 4.48 7.28
C LEU A 20 -2.29 3.82 8.66
N PHE A 21 -1.25 3.21 9.21
CA PHE A 21 -1.29 2.63 10.56
C PHE A 21 -1.62 3.71 11.59
N LYS A 22 -0.90 4.83 11.55
CA LYS A 22 -1.11 5.95 12.48
C LYS A 22 -2.52 6.52 12.36
N ASN A 23 -3.00 6.78 11.15
CA ASN A 23 -4.29 7.41 10.90
C ASN A 23 -5.48 6.51 11.29
N ASN A 24 -5.29 5.19 11.22
CA ASN A 24 -6.27 4.20 11.68
C ASN A 24 -6.07 3.80 13.15
N GLY A 25 -5.14 4.43 13.88
CA GLY A 25 -4.93 4.15 15.30
C GLY A 25 -4.25 2.81 15.61
N TYR A 26 -3.56 2.21 14.64
CA TYR A 26 -2.83 0.94 14.81
C TYR A 26 -1.35 1.16 15.14
N SER A 27 -0.87 0.44 16.14
CA SER A 27 0.56 0.24 16.40
C SER A 27 1.11 -0.95 15.60
N VAL A 28 2.44 -1.04 15.48
CA VAL A 28 3.09 -2.24 14.88
C VAL A 28 2.71 -3.52 15.61
N ARG A 29 2.47 -3.47 16.92
CA ARG A 29 2.07 -4.63 17.73
C ARG A 29 0.66 -5.09 17.41
N ASP A 30 -0.25 -4.16 17.11
CA ASP A 30 -1.62 -4.49 16.70
C ASP A 30 -1.61 -5.19 15.34
N ILE A 31 -0.84 -4.66 14.39
CA ILE A 31 -0.67 -5.27 13.07
C ILE A 31 -0.02 -6.67 13.19
N GLN A 32 0.99 -6.82 14.04
CA GLN A 32 1.60 -8.12 14.33
C GLN A 32 0.57 -9.12 14.85
N SER A 33 -0.26 -8.70 15.81
CA SER A 33 -1.30 -9.53 16.42
C SER A 33 -2.32 -10.00 15.38
N VAL A 34 -2.81 -9.07 14.54
CA VAL A 34 -3.75 -9.40 13.45
C VAL A 34 -3.14 -10.39 12.45
N MET A 35 -1.87 -10.21 12.11
CA MET A 35 -1.19 -11.07 11.14
C MET A 35 -0.75 -12.42 11.72
N GLY A 36 -0.84 -12.62 13.03
CA GLY A 36 -0.39 -13.84 13.68
C GLY A 36 1.11 -14.07 13.60
N PHE A 37 1.91 -13.00 13.44
CA PHE A 37 3.36 -13.13 13.36
C PHE A 37 3.96 -13.35 14.75
N GLU A 38 4.90 -14.30 14.84
CA GLU A 38 5.68 -14.52 16.05
C GLU A 38 6.46 -13.27 16.49
N ASN A 39 6.94 -12.47 15.53
CA ASN A 39 7.67 -11.24 15.77
C ASN A 39 7.35 -10.14 14.73
N PRO A 40 7.57 -8.86 15.04
CA PRO A 40 7.19 -7.74 14.15
C PRO A 40 8.19 -7.45 13.03
N GLN A 41 9.23 -8.27 12.83
CA GLN A 41 10.37 -7.91 11.96
C GLN A 41 9.96 -7.71 10.50
N SER A 42 9.04 -8.52 9.99
CA SER A 42 8.49 -8.37 8.64
C SER A 42 7.83 -7.00 8.46
N ILE A 43 7.07 -6.55 9.47
CA ILE A 43 6.39 -5.25 9.45
C ILE A 43 7.42 -4.12 9.41
N TYR A 44 8.47 -4.19 10.23
CA TYR A 44 9.54 -3.17 10.19
C TYR A 44 10.28 -3.12 8.86
N LYS A 45 10.45 -4.26 8.16
CA LYS A 45 11.01 -4.27 6.81
C LYS A 45 10.10 -3.57 5.80
N TRP A 46 8.78 -3.72 5.93
CA TRP A 46 7.81 -3.01 5.09
C TRP A 46 7.86 -1.52 5.33
N LEU A 47 7.81 -1.09 6.60
CA LEU A 47 7.83 0.32 6.97
C LEU A 47 9.12 1.03 6.56
N SER A 48 10.24 0.30 6.51
CA SER A 48 11.52 0.83 6.02
C SER A 48 11.73 0.66 4.51
N GLY A 49 10.76 0.14 3.77
CA GLY A 49 10.87 -0.13 2.33
C GLY A 49 11.87 -1.23 1.92
N ARG A 50 12.40 -2.00 2.87
CA ARG A 50 13.37 -3.08 2.59
C ARG A 50 12.73 -4.30 1.92
N SER A 51 11.43 -4.47 2.09
CA SER A 51 10.62 -5.47 1.39
C SER A 51 9.18 -4.97 1.28
N LEU A 52 8.42 -5.48 0.33
CA LEU A 52 6.97 -5.28 0.30
C LEU A 52 6.26 -6.34 1.15
N PRO A 53 5.04 -6.08 1.65
CA PRO A 53 4.17 -7.14 2.12
C PRO A 53 3.83 -8.11 0.98
N SER A 54 3.66 -9.40 1.28
CA SER A 54 3.13 -10.36 0.31
C SER A 54 1.71 -9.98 -0.11
N LEU A 55 1.22 -10.56 -1.22
CA LEU A 55 -0.16 -10.35 -1.67
C LEU A 55 -1.18 -10.65 -0.56
N ASP A 56 -1.01 -11.77 0.15
CA ASP A 56 -1.90 -12.15 1.26
C ASP A 56 -1.89 -11.10 2.38
N ASN A 57 -0.71 -10.59 2.73
CA ASN A 57 -0.57 -9.54 3.74
C ASN A 57 -1.19 -8.22 3.26
N LEU A 58 -1.06 -7.88 1.97
CA LEU A 58 -1.72 -6.71 1.39
C LEU A 58 -3.25 -6.84 1.46
N VAL A 59 -3.80 -8.01 1.17
CA VAL A 59 -5.24 -8.28 1.30
C VAL A 59 -5.67 -8.08 2.75
N ILE A 60 -4.96 -8.65 3.73
CA ILE A 60 -5.28 -8.45 5.16
C ILE A 60 -5.21 -6.97 5.55
N LEU A 61 -4.13 -6.28 5.17
CA LEU A 61 -3.95 -4.85 5.43
C LEU A 61 -5.09 -4.02 4.84
N SER A 62 -5.51 -4.31 3.61
CA SER A 62 -6.63 -3.62 2.97
C SER A 62 -7.91 -3.67 3.80
N LYS A 63 -8.19 -4.82 4.44
CA LYS A 63 -9.40 -5.01 5.24
C LYS A 63 -9.35 -4.30 6.58
N ILE A 64 -8.22 -4.35 7.28
CA ILE A 64 -8.11 -3.71 8.61
C ILE A 64 -7.90 -2.20 8.53
N LEU A 65 -7.30 -1.71 7.45
CA LEU A 65 -7.06 -0.27 7.24
C LEU A 65 -8.18 0.40 6.45
N HIS A 66 -9.24 -0.34 6.09
CA HIS A 66 -10.38 0.16 5.31
C HIS A 66 -9.97 0.89 4.02
N THR A 67 -9.01 0.30 3.29
CA THR A 67 -8.40 0.89 2.09
C THR A 67 -8.22 -0.17 1.01
N THR A 68 -7.88 0.22 -0.22
CA THR A 68 -7.60 -0.72 -1.31
C THR A 68 -6.11 -1.11 -1.33
N ILE A 69 -5.73 -2.16 -2.07
CA ILE A 69 -4.31 -2.51 -2.21
C ILE A 69 -3.60 -1.43 -3.05
N GLU A 70 -4.31 -0.88 -4.01
CA GLU A 70 -3.87 0.21 -4.89
C GLU A 70 -3.55 1.47 -4.10
N ASP A 71 -4.37 1.80 -3.08
CA ASP A 71 -4.12 2.94 -2.19
C ASP A 71 -2.99 2.68 -1.18
N ILE A 72 -2.61 1.43 -0.95
CA ILE A 72 -1.44 1.06 -0.14
C ILE A 72 -0.16 1.22 -0.97
N LEU A 73 -0.15 0.74 -2.21
CA LEU A 73 1.04 0.66 -3.06
C LEU A 73 1.32 1.97 -3.79
N VAL A 74 2.54 2.50 -3.64
CA VAL A 74 2.97 3.66 -4.42
C VAL A 74 3.60 3.19 -5.72
N VAL A 75 2.95 3.49 -6.85
CA VAL A 75 3.41 3.12 -8.19
C VAL A 75 4.15 4.29 -8.85
N ASP A 76 5.40 4.06 -9.27
CA ASP A 76 6.14 4.93 -10.16
C ASP A 76 5.85 4.47 -11.62
N GLY A 77 5.18 5.30 -12.43
CA GLY A 77 4.89 5.02 -13.85
C GLY A 77 3.62 5.70 -14.40
N ASP A 78 3.40 5.55 -15.71
CA ASP A 78 2.34 6.22 -16.52
C ASP A 78 0.88 5.94 -16.07
N VAL A 79 0.67 5.06 -15.10
CA VAL A 79 -0.65 4.69 -14.54
C VAL A 79 -1.35 5.91 -13.93
N VAL A 80 -0.59 6.83 -13.31
CA VAL A 80 -1.13 8.09 -12.75
C VAL A 80 -1.84 8.93 -13.83
N PHE A 81 -1.37 8.87 -15.07
CA PHE A 81 -1.95 9.64 -16.19
C PHE A 81 -3.35 9.14 -16.58
N LEU A 82 -3.59 7.83 -16.53
CA LEU A 82 -4.90 7.24 -16.86
C LEU A 82 -5.95 7.56 -15.79
N PHE A 83 -5.58 7.54 -14.51
CA PHE A 83 -6.48 7.92 -13.41
C PHE A 83 -6.89 9.38 -13.45
N HIS A 84 -5.97 10.30 -13.77
CA HIS A 84 -6.32 11.71 -13.98
C HIS A 84 -7.33 11.88 -15.12
N LEU A 85 -7.13 11.18 -16.24
CA LEU A 85 -8.02 11.28 -17.39
C LEU A 85 -9.44 10.79 -17.07
N THR A 86 -9.58 9.63 -16.44
CA THR A 86 -10.89 9.05 -16.12
C THR A 86 -11.63 9.83 -15.03
N TRP A 87 -10.91 10.30 -14.00
CA TRP A 87 -11.47 11.13 -12.93
C TRP A 87 -11.94 12.50 -13.45
N THR A 88 -11.15 13.16 -14.32
CA THR A 88 -11.55 14.43 -14.95
C THR A 88 -12.76 14.24 -15.87
N ILE A 89 -12.88 13.13 -16.59
CA ILE A 89 -14.06 12.86 -17.42
C ILE A 89 -15.31 12.60 -16.56
N HIS A 90 -15.15 11.96 -15.40
CA HIS A 90 -16.29 11.63 -14.53
C HIS A 90 -16.81 12.84 -13.75
N LEU A 91 -15.94 13.77 -13.32
CA LEU A 91 -16.34 14.99 -12.60
C LEU A 91 -16.92 16.09 -13.50
N ASN A 92 -16.73 16.01 -14.81
CA ASN A 92 -17.16 17.02 -15.78
C ASN A 92 -18.42 16.60 -16.57
N ARG A 93 -19.17 15.61 -16.05
CA ARG A 93 -20.52 15.20 -16.46
C ARG A 93 -21.51 15.47 -15.34
#